data_AF-A0A179BED0-F1
#
_entry.id   AF-A0A179BED0-F1
#
_cell.length_a   1.000
_cell.length_b   1.000
_cell.length_c   1.000
_cell.angle_alpha   90.00
_cell.angle_beta   90.00
_cell.angle_gamma   90.00
#
_symmetry.space_group_name_H-M   'P 1'
#
loop_
_entity.id
_entity.type
_entity.pdbx_description
1 polymer ?
#
loop_
_entity_poly.entity_id
_entity_poly.type
_entity_poly.pdbx_seq_one_letter_code
_entity_poly.pdbx_strand_id
1 'polypeptide(L)'
;MSIDRQLALSRAFLLKDENSLDAATMAVAEQLSGKMNLTLGEAVSVLGNNQIAEVAGFLSESLNCQQLEQVCDTDTYDLEQAREWGVTEPQYCLAHEIALIAHMTEHKREGLD
;
A
#
# COMPACT_ATOMS: atom_id res chain seq x y z
N MET A 1 12.73 5.00 0.85
CA MET A 1 12.23 4.89 -0.54
C MET A 1 10.95 5.70 -0.58
N SER A 2 10.80 6.66 -1.49
CA SER A 2 9.60 7.53 -1.50
C SER A 2 8.65 7.06 -2.60
N ILE A 3 7.49 6.52 -2.23
CA ILE A 3 6.38 6.28 -3.16
C ILE A 3 5.77 7.63 -3.50
N ASP A 4 5.49 7.89 -4.78
CA ASP A 4 4.69 9.04 -5.17
C ASP A 4 3.22 8.68 -5.01
N ARG A 5 2.65 9.07 -3.87
CA ARG A 5 1.26 8.77 -3.48
C ARG A 5 0.24 9.26 -4.51
N GLN A 6 0.45 10.44 -5.10
CA GLN A 6 -0.49 11.02 -6.06
C GLN A 6 -0.47 10.27 -7.39
N LEU A 7 0.73 9.89 -7.85
CA LEU A 7 0.87 9.06 -9.04
C LEU A 7 0.29 7.66 -8.80
N ALA A 8 0.53 7.07 -7.63
CA ALA A 8 0.03 5.74 -7.28
C ALA A 8 -1.50 5.74 -7.17
N LEU A 9 -2.09 6.73 -6.50
CA LEU A 9 -3.54 6.92 -6.43
C LEU A 9 -4.14 7.08 -7.82
N SER A 10 -3.55 7.92 -8.67
CA SER A 10 -4.03 8.12 -10.03
C SER A 10 -4.03 6.82 -10.83
N ARG A 11 -3.00 5.99 -10.63
CA ARG A 11 -2.90 4.70 -11.28
C ARG A 11 -3.89 3.68 -10.72
N ALA A 12 -3.99 3.55 -9.40
CA ALA A 12 -4.94 2.65 -8.73
C ALA A 12 -6.40 3.01 -9.08
N PHE A 13 -6.72 4.30 -9.25
CA PHE A 13 -8.03 4.75 -9.69
C PHE A 13 -8.40 4.28 -11.11
N LEU A 14 -7.42 4.02 -11.99
CA LEU A 14 -7.66 3.50 -13.33
C LEU A 14 -7.94 1.99 -13.34
N LEU A 15 -7.55 1.25 -12.29
CA LEU A 15 -7.74 -0.20 -12.15
C LEU A 15 -9.12 -0.53 -11.56
N LYS A 16 -10.19 -0.13 -12.27
CA LYS A 16 -11.57 -0.17 -11.77
C LYS A 16 -12.13 -1.57 -11.48
N ASP A 17 -11.60 -2.59 -12.15
CA ASP A 17 -12.03 -3.97 -12.00
C ASP A 17 -11.41 -4.66 -10.78
N GLU A 18 -10.38 -4.03 -10.18
CA GLU A 18 -9.72 -4.49 -8.96
C GLU A 18 -10.30 -3.79 -7.73
N ASN A 19 -10.31 -4.46 -6.58
CA ASN A 19 -10.62 -3.79 -5.32
C ASN A 19 -9.54 -2.75 -4.98
N SER A 20 -9.83 -1.84 -4.05
CA SER A 20 -8.95 -0.70 -3.75
C SER A 20 -7.56 -1.13 -3.23
N LEU A 21 -7.49 -2.22 -2.48
CA LEU A 21 -6.23 -2.76 -1.94
C LEU A 21 -5.36 -3.39 -3.04
N ASP A 22 -5.94 -4.20 -3.91
CA ASP A 22 -5.25 -4.83 -5.04
C ASP A 22 -4.78 -3.77 -6.04
N ALA A 23 -5.65 -2.80 -6.35
CA ALA A 23 -5.31 -1.67 -7.20
C ALA A 23 -4.15 -0.84 -6.65
N ALA A 24 -4.14 -0.57 -5.33
CA ALA A 24 -3.05 0.13 -4.66
C ALA A 24 -1.76 -0.69 -4.69
N THR A 25 -1.83 -1.99 -4.40
CA THR A 25 -0.70 -2.92 -4.43
C THR A 25 -0.05 -2.96 -5.81
N MET A 26 -0.87 -3.08 -6.86
CA MET A 26 -0.40 -3.04 -8.25
C MET A 26 0.24 -1.69 -8.60
N ALA A 27 -0.42 -0.57 -8.28
CA ALA A 27 0.11 0.77 -8.58
C ALA A 27 1.46 1.05 -7.89
N VAL A 28 1.61 0.63 -6.64
CA VAL A 28 2.86 0.76 -5.88
C VAL A 28 3.95 -0.12 -6.50
N ALA A 29 3.65 -1.39 -6.80
CA ALA A 29 4.61 -2.29 -7.44
C ALA A 29 5.05 -1.81 -8.83
N GLU A 30 4.15 -1.21 -9.60
CA GLU A 30 4.47 -0.60 -10.89
C GLU A 30 5.49 0.54 -10.75
N GLN A 31 5.32 1.42 -9.73
CA GLN A 31 6.30 2.47 -9.45
C GLN A 31 7.66 1.90 -9.04
N LEU A 32 7.67 0.88 -8.16
CA LEU A 32 8.91 0.27 -7.67
C LEU A 32 9.70 -0.43 -8.78
N SER A 33 9.01 -1.08 -9.72
CA SER A 33 9.63 -1.85 -10.79
C SER A 33 9.85 -1.06 -12.08
N GLY A 34 9.20 0.10 -12.25
CA GLY A 34 9.17 0.85 -13.50
C GLY A 34 8.40 0.15 -14.62
N LYS A 35 7.63 -0.91 -14.32
CA LYS A 35 6.80 -1.65 -15.27
C LYS A 35 5.34 -1.24 -15.10
N MET A 36 4.56 -1.30 -16.17
CA MET A 36 3.12 -1.03 -16.14
C MET A 36 2.32 -2.29 -16.45
N ASN A 37 1.06 -2.28 -16.04
CA ASN A 37 0.06 -3.35 -16.21
C ASN A 37 0.50 -4.66 -15.56
N LEU A 38 1.09 -4.57 -14.37
CA LEU A 38 1.41 -5.76 -13.57
C LEU A 38 0.12 -6.42 -13.11
N THR A 39 0.05 -7.74 -13.17
CA THR A 39 -0.95 -8.52 -12.44
C THR A 39 -0.69 -8.45 -10.93
N LEU A 40 -1.70 -8.75 -10.10
CA LEU A 40 -1.52 -8.80 -8.64
C LEU A 40 -0.38 -9.75 -8.23
N GLY A 41 -0.27 -10.93 -8.85
CA GLY A 41 0.81 -11.88 -8.56
C GLY A 41 2.21 -11.34 -8.91
N GLU A 42 2.34 -10.62 -10.02
CA GLU A 42 3.58 -9.94 -10.38
C GLU A 42 3.87 -8.77 -9.43
N ALA A 43 2.84 -8.03 -9.03
CA ALA A 43 2.96 -6.93 -8.08
C ALA A 43 3.49 -7.43 -6.72
N VAL A 44 2.89 -8.48 -6.16
CA VAL A 44 3.37 -9.12 -4.92
C VAL A 44 4.80 -9.64 -5.07
N SER A 45 5.16 -10.17 -6.25
CA SER A 45 6.53 -10.62 -6.53
C SER A 45 7.53 -9.45 -6.53
N VAL A 46 7.13 -8.27 -7.02
CA VAL A 46 7.97 -7.06 -6.99
C VAL A 46 8.22 -6.57 -5.56
N LEU A 47 7.25 -6.73 -4.64
CA LEU A 47 7.42 -6.35 -3.24
C LEU A 47 8.53 -7.16 -2.54
N GLY A 48 8.88 -8.34 -3.07
CA GLY A 48 9.98 -9.18 -2.57
C GLY A 48 9.70 -9.91 -1.25
N ASN A 49 8.55 -9.66 -0.62
CA ASN A 49 8.03 -10.40 0.52
C ASN A 49 6.50 -10.35 0.47
N ASN A 50 5.84 -11.51 0.39
CA ASN A 50 4.38 -11.59 0.32
C ASN A 50 3.68 -11.08 1.58
N GLN A 51 4.37 -11.09 2.73
CA GLN A 51 3.85 -10.53 3.98
C GLN A 51 3.55 -9.03 3.88
N ILE A 52 4.19 -8.30 2.96
CA ILE A 52 3.91 -6.87 2.76
C ILE A 52 2.45 -6.65 2.33
N ALA A 53 1.94 -7.49 1.43
CA ALA A 53 0.55 -7.38 0.97
C ALA A 53 -0.44 -7.78 2.07
N GLU A 54 -0.10 -8.79 2.89
CA GLU A 54 -0.94 -9.20 4.02
C GLU A 54 -0.99 -8.13 5.12
N VAL A 55 0.16 -7.55 5.47
CA VAL A 55 0.23 -6.41 6.41
C VAL A 55 -0.55 -5.22 5.86
N ALA A 56 -0.42 -4.91 4.57
CA ALA A 56 -1.18 -3.81 3.96
C ALA A 56 -2.70 -4.04 4.07
N GLY A 57 -3.16 -5.27 3.84
CA GLY A 57 -4.57 -5.64 4.05
C GLY A 57 -5.01 -5.45 5.50
N PHE A 58 -4.24 -5.98 6.45
CA PHE A 58 -4.51 -5.82 7.88
C PHE A 58 -4.59 -4.34 8.29
N LEU A 59 -3.65 -3.52 7.85
CA LEU A 59 -3.61 -2.08 8.15
C LEU A 59 -4.77 -1.34 7.50
N SER A 60 -5.12 -1.68 6.25
CA SER A 60 -6.26 -1.09 5.54
C SER A 60 -7.58 -1.40 6.25
N GLU A 61 -7.73 -2.57 6.85
CA GLU A 61 -8.94 -2.93 7.60
C GLU A 61 -8.95 -2.32 9.02
N SER A 62 -7.78 -2.15 9.63
CA SER A 62 -7.65 -1.78 11.04
C SER A 62 -7.53 -0.27 11.29
N LEU A 63 -7.06 0.50 10.31
CA LEU A 63 -6.71 1.91 10.45
C LEU A 63 -7.46 2.78 9.43
N ASN A 64 -7.74 4.03 9.82
CA ASN A 64 -8.26 5.04 8.90
C ASN A 64 -7.14 5.88 8.24
N CYS A 65 -7.48 6.66 7.20
CA CYS A 65 -6.53 7.54 6.49
C CYS A 65 -5.64 8.37 7.42
N GLN A 66 -6.20 9.04 8.43
CA GLN A 66 -5.42 9.92 9.32
C GLN A 66 -4.38 9.14 10.13
N GLN A 67 -4.72 7.92 10.55
CA GLN A 67 -3.77 7.04 11.24
C GLN A 67 -2.69 6.54 10.27
N LEU A 68 -3.08 6.15 9.05
CA LEU A 68 -2.15 5.64 8.03
C LEU A 68 -1.15 6.70 7.55
N GLU A 69 -1.52 7.98 7.51
CA GLU A 69 -0.63 9.09 7.16
C GLU A 69 0.51 9.31 8.18
N GLN A 70 0.30 8.94 9.44
CA GLN A 70 1.21 9.25 10.54
C GLN A 70 2.29 8.20 10.79
N VAL A 71 2.03 6.92 10.48
CA VAL A 71 2.81 5.80 11.04
C VAL A 71 4.21 5.62 10.43
N CYS A 72 4.49 6.21 9.27
CA CYS A 72 5.80 6.12 8.61
C CYS A 72 6.78 7.26 8.94
N ASP A 73 6.44 8.17 9.87
CA ASP A 73 7.45 9.03 10.49
C ASP A 73 8.25 8.18 11.50
N THR A 74 9.57 8.37 11.58
CA THR A 74 10.50 7.52 12.34
C THR A 74 10.20 7.35 13.83
N ASP A 75 9.22 8.09 14.37
CA ASP A 75 8.80 8.09 15.78
C ASP A 75 7.61 7.15 16.07
N THR A 76 6.92 6.62 15.05
CA THR A 76 5.71 5.78 15.19
C THR A 76 5.88 4.34 14.72
N TYR A 77 7.09 3.94 14.35
CA TYR A 77 7.40 2.57 13.93
C TYR A 77 7.14 1.57 15.07
N ASP A 78 6.11 0.74 14.90
CA ASP A 78 5.82 -0.38 15.81
C ASP A 78 6.76 -1.55 15.51
N LEU A 79 7.89 -1.55 16.22
CA LEU A 79 8.92 -2.60 16.20
C LEU A 79 8.37 -3.99 16.55
N GLU A 80 7.31 -4.10 17.35
CA GLU A 80 6.71 -5.40 17.71
C GLU A 80 5.87 -5.93 16.56
N GLN A 81 4.98 -5.12 15.98
CA GLN A 81 4.21 -5.55 14.81
C GLN A 81 5.10 -5.96 13.64
N ALA A 82 6.12 -5.17 13.30
CA ALA A 82 7.01 -5.53 12.18
C ALA A 82 7.71 -6.89 12.41
N ARG A 83 8.07 -7.20 13.66
CA ARG A 83 8.65 -8.50 14.03
C ARG A 83 7.65 -9.65 13.95
N GLU A 84 6.42 -9.45 14.40
CA GLU A 84 5.36 -10.47 14.35
C GLU A 84 5.04 -10.92 12.92
N TRP A 85 5.04 -9.97 11.98
CA TRP A 85 4.78 -10.23 10.57
C TRP A 85 6.03 -10.62 9.77
N GLY A 86 7.22 -10.63 10.40
CA GLY A 86 8.46 -10.96 9.72
C GLY A 86 8.84 -9.97 8.61
N VAL A 87 8.45 -8.70 8.76
CA VAL A 87 8.76 -7.61 7.82
C VAL A 87 9.82 -6.69 8.40
N THR A 88 10.68 -6.14 7.54
CA THR A 88 11.62 -5.09 7.94
C THR A 88 10.91 -3.73 8.04
N GLU A 89 11.50 -2.76 8.73
CA GLU A 89 10.95 -1.40 8.82
C GLU A 89 10.59 -0.81 7.44
N PRO A 90 11.46 -0.84 6.40
CA PRO A 90 11.09 -0.37 5.07
C PRO A 90 9.91 -1.12 4.44
N GLN A 91 9.74 -2.40 4.76
CA GLN A 91 8.65 -3.23 4.25
C GLN A 91 7.33 -2.93 4.97
N TYR A 92 7.38 -2.67 6.28
CA TYR A 92 6.24 -2.21 7.06
C TYR A 92 5.77 -0.83 6.59
N CYS A 93 6.71 0.10 6.35
CA CYS A 93 6.37 1.41 5.80
C CYS A 93 5.76 1.29 4.39
N LEU A 94 6.28 0.37 3.57
CA LEU A 94 5.71 0.09 2.26
C LEU A 94 4.27 -0.45 2.34
N ALA A 95 4.00 -1.34 3.30
CA ALA A 95 2.65 -1.83 3.56
C ALA A 95 1.69 -0.70 3.99
N HIS A 96 2.18 0.23 4.81
CA HIS A 96 1.46 1.44 5.18
C HIS A 96 1.11 2.33 3.98
N GLU A 97 2.07 2.57 3.09
CA GLU A 97 1.83 3.33 1.86
C GLU A 97 0.75 2.66 0.99
N ILE A 98 0.81 1.32 0.84
CA ILE A 98 -0.21 0.57 0.10
C ILE A 98 -1.59 0.73 0.75
N ALA A 99 -1.69 0.55 2.07
CA ALA A 99 -2.93 0.70 2.81
C ALA A 99 -3.51 2.12 2.71
N LEU A 100 -2.67 3.14 2.81
CA LEU A 100 -3.10 4.54 2.65
C LEU A 100 -3.64 4.79 1.23
N ILE A 101 -2.91 4.36 0.20
CA ILE A 101 -3.33 4.52 -1.19
C ILE A 101 -4.62 3.74 -1.46
N ALA A 102 -4.82 2.59 -0.83
CA ALA A 102 -6.06 1.82 -0.92
C ALA A 102 -7.25 2.61 -0.38
N HIS A 103 -7.15 3.17 0.83
CA HIS A 103 -8.18 4.05 1.40
C HIS A 103 -8.47 5.28 0.53
N MET A 104 -7.42 5.97 0.08
CA MET A 104 -7.57 7.13 -0.82
C MET A 104 -8.26 6.73 -2.13
N THR A 105 -7.96 5.54 -2.65
CA THR A 105 -8.58 5.01 -3.87
C THR A 105 -10.06 4.69 -3.64
N GLU A 106 -10.39 4.09 -2.50
CA GLU A 106 -11.77 3.82 -2.10
C GLU A 106 -12.58 5.11 -1.96
N HIS A 107 -12.12 6.05 -1.14
CA HIS A 107 -12.75 7.36 -0.96
C HIS A 107 -13.00 8.08 -2.29
N LYS A 108 -12.00 8.10 -3.17
CA LYS A 108 -12.10 8.72 -4.49
C LYS A 108 -13.10 8.01 -5.42
N ARG A 109 -13.23 6.69 -5.31
CA ARG A 109 -14.22 5.91 -6.08
C ARG A 109 -15.64 6.11 -5.55
N GLU A 110 -15.78 6.27 -4.25
CA GLU A 110 -17.07 6.50 -3.57
C GLU A 110 -17.52 7.98 -3.62
N GLY A 111 -16.63 8.90 -4.01
CA GLY A 111 -16.93 10.33 -4.07
C GLY A 111 -16.99 10.98 -2.69
N LEU A 112 -16.19 10.47 -1.74
CA LEU A 112 -16.09 10.96 -0.37
C LEU A 112 -14.98 12.01 -0.16
N ASP A 113 -14.37 12.49 -1.26
CA ASP A 113 -13.36 13.57 -1.31
C ASP A 113 -13.97 14.98 -1.26
#